data_AF-A0A068SGS4-F1
#
_entry.id   AF-A0A068SGS4-F1
#
_cell.length_a   1.000
_cell.length_b   1.000
_cell.length_c   1.000
_cell.angle_alpha   90.00
_cell.angle_beta   90.00
_cell.angle_gamma   90.00
#
_symmetry.space_group_name_H-M   'P 1'
#
loop_
_entity.id
_entity.type
_entity.pdbx_description
1 polymer ?
#
loop_
_entity_poly.entity_id
_entity_poly.type
_entity_poly.pdbx_seq_one_letter_code
_entity_poly.pdbx_strand_id
1 'polypeptide(L)'
;MVNGTITLGSNGTTVPRIGRTEPLEIHYNGKTHYQAFEVMRLARNHPMAIGMDMMALLGIGYIGLGTSWTTPSKQEEVEIDDAPYKPDAAPAGDQKAMDAFI
;
A
#
# COMPACT_ATOMS: atom_id res chain seq x y z
N MET A 1 6.22 -14.46 28.73
CA MET A 1 6.83 -13.13 28.57
C MET A 1 8.06 -13.28 27.70
N VAL A 2 8.17 -12.49 26.63
CA VAL A 2 9.36 -12.51 25.77
C VAL A 2 10.33 -11.47 26.32
N ASN A 3 11.40 -11.92 26.97
CA ASN A 3 12.45 -11.01 27.45
C ASN A 3 13.30 -10.54 26.27
N GLY A 4 13.62 -9.24 26.23
CA GLY A 4 14.44 -8.67 25.17
C GLY A 4 14.53 -7.15 25.25
N THR A 5 15.18 -6.55 24.26
CA THR A 5 15.32 -5.10 24.09
C THR A 5 14.68 -4.66 22.78
N ILE A 6 14.08 -3.47 22.79
CA ILE A 6 13.52 -2.82 21.60
C ILE A 6 14.45 -1.66 21.23
N THR A 7 14.90 -1.64 19.99
CA THR A 7 15.69 -0.53 19.44
C THR A 7 14.74 0.57 18.96
N LEU A 8 14.98 1.80 19.40
CA LEU A 8 14.19 2.97 19.00
C LEU A 8 14.84 3.68 17.81
N GLY A 9 14.07 4.52 17.10
CA GLY A 9 14.58 5.31 15.97
C GLY A 9 15.61 6.37 16.35
N SER A 10 15.84 6.63 17.64
CA SER A 10 16.93 7.48 18.12
C SER A 10 18.24 6.71 18.17
N ASN A 11 19.30 7.30 17.63
CA ASN A 11 20.61 6.65 17.46
C ASN A 11 21.07 5.94 18.74
N GLY A 12 21.30 4.62 18.63
CA GLY A 12 21.81 3.77 19.70
C GLY A 12 20.88 3.59 20.92
N THR A 13 19.62 4.02 20.86
CA THR A 13 18.72 3.95 22.01
C THR A 13 17.97 2.62 22.05
N THR A 14 18.06 1.93 23.17
CA THR A 14 17.30 0.69 23.43
C THR A 14 16.48 0.81 24.70
N VAL A 15 15.31 0.18 24.72
CA VAL A 15 14.47 0.07 25.92
C VAL A 15 14.15 -1.38 26.25
N PRO A 16 13.97 -1.74 27.53
CA PRO A 16 13.51 -3.07 27.90
C PRO A 16 12.11 -3.36 27.33
N ARG A 17 11.95 -4.54 26.72
CA ARG A 17 10.65 -5.06 26.31
C ARG A 17 9.86 -5.48 27.55
N ILE A 18 8.61 -5.02 27.65
CA ILE A 18 7.64 -5.52 28.65
C ILE A 18 6.96 -6.78 28.10
N GLY A 19 6.61 -6.77 26.82
CA GLY A 19 6.00 -7.91 26.16
C GLY A 19 5.64 -7.60 24.72
N ARG A 20 4.82 -8.47 24.13
CA ARG A 20 4.23 -8.30 22.81
C ARG A 20 2.74 -8.60 22.94
N THR A 21 1.90 -7.83 22.27
CA THR A 21 0.46 -8.11 22.24
C THR A 21 0.21 -9.37 21.41
N GLU A 22 -0.94 -10.01 21.64
CA GLU A 22 -1.53 -10.82 20.57
C GLU A 22 -1.83 -9.92 19.36
N PRO A 23 -1.96 -10.48 18.13
CA PRO A 23 -2.34 -9.70 16.97
C PRO A 23 -3.63 -8.93 17.24
N LEU A 24 -3.56 -7.60 17.12
CA LEU A 24 -4.70 -6.71 17.27
C LEU A 24 -5.29 -6.42 15.90
N GLU A 25 -6.61 -6.31 15.86
CA GLU A 25 -7.33 -5.88 14.67
C GLU A 25 -7.18 -4.36 14.46
N ILE A 26 -6.81 -3.97 13.24
CA ILE A 26 -6.58 -2.60 12.84
C ILE A 26 -7.47 -2.32 11.63
N HIS A 27 -8.30 -1.29 11.75
CA HIS A 27 -9.11 -0.78 10.65
C HIS A 27 -8.47 0.49 10.10
N TYR A 28 -8.09 0.46 8.82
CA TYR A 28 -7.50 1.61 8.15
C TYR A 28 -7.86 1.63 6.66
N ASN A 29 -8.31 2.78 6.15
CA ASN A 29 -8.67 2.98 4.74
C ASN A 29 -9.61 1.89 4.17
N GLY A 30 -10.65 1.52 4.94
CA GLY A 30 -11.61 0.48 4.55
C GLY A 30 -11.06 -0.95 4.55
N LYS A 31 -9.81 -1.16 4.98
CA LYS A 31 -9.17 -2.47 5.09
C LYS A 31 -8.99 -2.86 6.55
N THR A 32 -9.02 -4.17 6.79
CA THR A 32 -8.73 -4.78 8.09
C THR A 32 -7.39 -5.49 8.05
N HIS A 33 -6.57 -5.24 9.07
CA HIS A 33 -5.26 -5.85 9.24
C HIS A 33 -5.12 -6.42 10.65
N TYR A 34 -4.32 -7.47 10.82
CA TYR A 34 -3.99 -8.02 12.13
C TYR A 34 -2.49 -7.86 12.38
N GLN A 35 -2.11 -7.14 13.43
CA GLN A 35 -0.71 -6.88 13.74
C GLN A 35 -0.46 -6.93 15.24
N ALA A 36 0.61 -7.62 15.63
CA ALA A 36 1.09 -7.65 17.01
C ALA A 36 2.07 -6.50 17.27
N PHE A 37 1.94 -5.86 18.43
CA PHE A 37 2.74 -4.70 18.83
C PHE A 37 3.68 -5.01 19.99
N GLU A 38 4.81 -4.32 20.00
CA GLU A 38 5.75 -4.31 21.11
C GLU A 38 5.23 -3.45 22.27
N VAL A 39 5.25 -3.98 23.49
CA VAL A 39 4.83 -3.26 24.71
C VAL A 39 6.08 -2.78 25.44
N MET A 40 6.14 -1.47 25.68
CA MET A 40 7.25 -0.79 26.35
C MET A 40 6.79 0.48 27.05
N ARG A 41 7.66 1.07 27.88
CA ARG A 41 7.42 2.42 28.42
C ARG A 41 7.74 3.47 27.37
N LEU A 42 6.72 4.17 26.89
CA LEU A 42 6.88 5.26 25.93
C LEU A 42 7.28 6.56 26.63
N ALA A 43 8.06 7.38 25.94
CA ALA A 43 8.43 8.71 26.42
C ALA A 43 7.23 9.67 26.38
N ARG A 44 7.27 10.71 27.22
CA ARG A 44 6.30 11.82 27.20
C ARG A 44 4.84 11.38 27.38
N ASN A 45 4.61 10.24 28.04
CA ASN A 45 3.27 9.69 28.31
C ASN A 45 2.40 9.47 27.06
N HIS A 46 3.02 9.20 25.91
CA HIS A 46 2.26 8.82 24.71
C HIS A 46 1.65 7.42 24.90
N PRO A 47 0.41 7.20 24.46
CA PRO A 47 -0.24 5.90 24.57
C PRO A 47 0.27 4.88 23.54
N MET A 48 0.78 5.34 22.39
CA MET A 48 1.19 4.50 21.27
C MET A 48 2.26 5.20 20.41
N ALA A 49 3.10 4.42 19.75
CA ALA A 49 3.97 4.87 18.67
C ALA A 49 3.89 3.87 17.50
N ILE A 50 3.93 4.38 16.27
CA ILE A 50 3.90 3.56 15.05
C ILE A 50 5.31 3.53 14.45
N GLY A 51 5.83 2.31 14.26
CA GLY A 51 7.14 2.07 13.66
C GLY A 51 7.12 2.14 12.13
N MET A 52 8.30 2.02 11.52
CA MET A 52 8.45 2.02 10.06
C MET A 52 7.90 0.75 9.40
N ASP A 53 7.88 -0.35 10.13
CA ASP A 53 7.26 -1.63 9.72
C ASP A 53 5.79 -1.47 9.34
N MET A 54 5.11 -0.51 9.95
CA MET A 54 3.70 -0.21 9.71
C MET A 54 3.46 0.80 8.59
N MET A 55 4.49 1.49 8.11
CA MET A 55 4.33 2.57 7.12
C MET A 55 3.73 2.06 5.81
N ALA A 56 4.23 0.95 5.28
CA ALA A 56 3.72 0.37 4.03
C ALA A 56 2.26 -0.06 4.14
N LEU A 57 1.89 -0.68 5.27
CA LEU A 57 0.52 -1.14 5.53
C LEU A 57 -0.45 0.04 5.67
N LEU A 58 -0.03 1.11 6.35
CA LEU A 58 -0.82 2.31 6.55
C LEU A 58 -0.73 3.28 5.36
N GLY A 59 -0.06 2.93 4.27
CA GLY A 59 0.14 3.82 3.12
C GLY A 59 0.87 5.13 3.47
N ILE A 60 1.64 5.14 4.56
CA ILE A 60 2.43 6.31 4.99
C ILE A 60 3.71 6.31 4.15
N GLY A 61 3.83 7.30 3.29
CA GLY A 61 5.00 7.47 2.43
C GLY A 61 5.31 8.94 2.20
N TYR A 62 6.47 9.19 1.60
CA TYR A 62 6.82 10.52 1.15
C TYR A 62 6.06 10.83 -0.15
N ILE A 63 5.21 11.85 -0.11
CA ILE A 63 4.53 12.40 -1.30
C ILE A 63 5.34 13.56 -1.87
N GLY A 64 5.29 13.74 -3.19
CA GLY A 64 5.96 14.87 -3.86
C GLY A 64 7.48 14.81 -3.89
N LEU A 65 8.10 13.64 -3.64
CA LEU A 65 9.49 13.44 -4.00
C LEU A 65 9.62 13.63 -5.52
N GLY A 66 10.43 14.60 -5.94
CA GLY A 66 10.79 14.77 -7.34
C GLY A 66 11.59 13.55 -7.80
N THR A 67 10.90 12.54 -8.33
CA THR A 67 11.53 11.33 -8.90
C THR A 67 12.22 11.63 -10.22
N SER A 68 11.99 12.81 -10.80
CA SER A 68 12.68 13.31 -11.97
C SER A 68 12.65 14.85 -12.00
N TRP A 69 13.58 15.46 -12.74
CA TRP A 69 13.61 16.90 -13.01
C TRP A 69 12.52 17.36 -14.00
N THR A 70 11.82 16.43 -14.66
CA THR A 70 10.71 16.74 -15.53
C THR A 70 9.40 16.66 -14.75
N THR A 71 8.54 17.67 -14.94
CA THR A 71 7.20 17.73 -14.33
C THR A 71 6.44 16.46 -14.70
N PRO A 72 5.96 15.66 -13.74
CA PRO A 72 5.11 14.52 -14.05
C PRO A 72 3.85 15.06 -14.74
N SER A 73 3.59 14.63 -15.97
CA SER A 73 2.29 14.86 -16.59
C SER A 73 1.27 14.10 -15.76
N LYS A 74 0.30 14.80 -15.18
CA LYS A 74 -0.86 14.20 -14.52
C LYS A 74 -1.46 13.17 -15.49
N GLN A 75 -1.30 11.88 -15.19
CA GLN A 75 -2.10 10.87 -15.84
C GLN A 75 -3.48 11.00 -15.21
N GLU A 76 -4.43 11.56 -15.96
CA GLU A 76 -5.83 11.50 -15.56
C GLU A 76 -6.21 10.02 -15.49
N GLU A 77 -6.82 9.63 -14.37
CA GLU A 77 -7.41 8.31 -14.24
C GLU A 77 -8.44 8.17 -15.35
N VAL A 78 -8.18 7.29 -16.32
CA VAL A 78 -9.16 6.94 -17.34
C VAL A 78 -10.21 6.10 -16.63
N GLU A 79 -11.41 6.66 -16.49
CA GLU A 79 -12.57 5.93 -16.01
C GLU A 79 -12.73 4.67 -16.86
N ILE A 80 -12.74 3.51 -16.21
CA ILE A 80 -12.94 2.24 -16.89
C ILE A 80 -14.38 2.25 -17.39
N ASP A 81 -14.58 2.22 -18.70
CA ASP A 81 -15.91 2.09 -19.29
C ASP A 81 -16.46 0.70 -18.95
N ASP A 82 -17.32 0.64 -17.92
CA ASP A 82 -18.05 -0.57 -17.50
C ASP A 82 -19.11 -1.02 -18.52
N ALA A 83 -19.21 -0.36 -19.68
CA ALA A 83 -20.11 -0.78 -20.74
C ALA A 83 -19.80 -2.22 -21.20
N PRO A 84 -20.82 -3.07 -21.37
CA PRO A 84 -20.62 -4.41 -21.93
C PRO A 84 -20.01 -4.29 -23.33
N TYR A 85 -18.97 -5.09 -23.57
CA TYR A 85 -18.32 -5.20 -24.88
C TYR A 85 -19.39 -5.42 -25.97
N LYS A 86 -19.51 -4.47 -26.91
CA LYS A 86 -20.31 -4.65 -28.11
C LYS A 86 -19.48 -5.44 -29.13
N PRO A 87 -19.89 -6.66 -29.49
CA PRO A 87 -19.22 -7.39 -30.56
C PRO A 87 -19.37 -6.61 -31.86
N ASP A 88 -18.25 -6.39 -32.56
CA ASP A 88 -18.30 -5.84 -33.90
C ASP A 88 -19.07 -6.80 -34.82
N ALA A 89 -20.14 -6.30 -35.44
CA ALA A 89 -20.94 -7.05 -36.43
C ALA A 89 -20.27 -7.11 -37.81
N ALA A 90 -19.03 -6.63 -37.92
CA ALA A 90 -18.25 -6.71 -39.14
C ALA A 90 -17.87 -8.17 -39.41
N PRO A 91 -17.96 -8.65 -40.67
CA PRO A 91 -17.40 -9.95 -41.04
C PRO A 91 -15.94 -10.04 -40.61
N ALA A 92 -15.52 -11.21 -40.12
CA ALA A 92 -14.13 -11.46 -39.83
C ALA A 92 -13.32 -11.47 -41.13
N GLY A 93 -12.67 -10.34 -41.45
CA GLY A 93 -11.80 -10.19 -42.61
C GLY A 93 -12.23 -9.05 -43.54
N ASP A 94 -11.24 -8.43 -44.18
CA ASP A 94 -11.48 -7.41 -45.20
C ASP A 94 -12.09 -8.03 -46.45
N GLN A 95 -12.96 -7.30 -47.15
CA GLN A 95 -13.58 -7.74 -48.42
C GLN A 95 -12.55 -8.28 -49.43
N LYS A 96 -11.35 -7.68 -49.41
CA LYS A 96 -10.21 -8.07 -50.23
C LYS A 96 -9.71 -9.50 -49.97
N ALA A 97 -9.89 -10.02 -48.76
CA ALA A 97 -9.57 -11.40 -48.41
C ALA A 97 -10.67 -12.36 -48.86
N MET A 98 -11.95 -11.95 -48.85
CA MET A 98 -13.06 -12.77 -49.36
C MET A 98 -12.99 -12.95 -50.88
N ASP A 99 -12.64 -11.90 -51.62
CA ASP A 99 -12.58 -11.92 -53.10
C ASP A 99 -11.42 -12.80 -53.63
N ALA A 100 -10.45 -13.19 -52.78
CA ALA A 100 -9.33 -14.04 -53.15
C ALA A 100 -9.65 -15.55 -53.12
N PHE A 101 -10.84 -15.95 -52.64
CA PHE A 101 -11.26 -17.36 -52.52
C PHE A 101 -12.39 -17.75 -53.49
N ILE A 102 -12.77 -16.89 -54.44
CA ILE A 102 -13.79 -17.15 -55.48
C ILE A 102 -13.11 -17.41 -56.83
#